data_AF-A0A096LWZ5-F1
#
_entry.id   AF-A0A096LWZ5-F1
#
_cell.length_a   1.000
_cell.length_b   1.000
_cell.length_c   1.000
_cell.angle_alpha   90.00
_cell.angle_beta   90.00
_cell.angle_gamma   90.00
#
_symmetry.space_group_name_H-M   'P 1'
#
loop_
_entity.id
_entity.type
_entity.pdbx_description
1 polymer ?
#
loop_
_entity_poly.entity_id
_entity_poly.type
_entity_poly.pdbx_seq_one_letter_code
_entity_poly.pdbx_strand_id
1 'polypeptide(L)'
;MVKRVLVAYALWAMGGPLGLHHLYLGRDSHALLWMLTLGGFGFGWAREFIRIPAYVSEANRDTEKERWPPKEGLPPASPVRFAGQVCVGIYFGMVALIGLNSLSFFYLIVLPLSVGAGVHLVSNVGQQTADLQKTLTACLVTSPIFYGSSLSPLPISLAASITAAQHRRFKPPKAPGSQQKLGPRLYRIGLAWLAFSAPLGYCFFYNTTATLYYLSDSIAALLDIFWFLPWLRSVLEYFLLMPYRILCALTGGGYHEEAWRKVLEILLKEYTHREKEALKVSRL
;
A
#
# COMPACT_ATOMS: atom_id res chain seq x y z
N MET A 1 -17.39 8.86 -24.66
CA MET A 1 -18.15 7.61 -24.87
C MET A 1 -18.74 7.17 -23.54
N VAL A 2 -20.04 6.88 -23.51
CA VAL A 2 -20.75 6.41 -22.31
C VAL A 2 -20.19 5.05 -21.90
N LYS A 3 -19.84 4.92 -20.62
CA LYS A 3 -19.33 3.70 -20.00
C LYS A 3 -20.50 2.77 -19.63
N ARG A 4 -20.31 1.48 -19.86
CA ARG A 4 -21.31 0.43 -19.60
C ARG A 4 -20.97 -0.33 -18.31
N VAL A 5 -21.99 -0.57 -17.49
CA VAL A 5 -21.86 -1.31 -16.23
C VAL A 5 -21.41 -2.76 -16.47
N LEU A 6 -21.99 -3.42 -17.47
CA LEU A 6 -21.66 -4.81 -17.81
C LEU A 6 -20.17 -4.99 -18.16
N VAL A 7 -19.59 -4.06 -18.92
CA VAL A 7 -18.17 -4.09 -19.28
C VAL A 7 -17.29 -3.90 -18.04
N ALA A 8 -17.70 -3.04 -17.11
CA ALA A 8 -16.98 -2.87 -15.85
C ALA A 8 -17.00 -4.13 -14.98
N TYR A 9 -18.12 -4.86 -14.92
CA TYR A 9 -18.18 -6.14 -14.22
C TYR A 9 -17.36 -7.25 -14.90
N ALA A 10 -17.39 -7.33 -16.23
CA ALA A 10 -16.57 -8.30 -16.95
C ALA A 10 -15.07 -8.07 -16.68
N LEU A 11 -14.62 -6.81 -16.70
CA LEU A 11 -13.24 -6.44 -16.37
C LEU A 11 -12.90 -6.70 -14.90
N TRP A 12 -13.85 -6.49 -13.98
CA TRP A 12 -13.69 -6.82 -12.56
C TRP A 12 -13.57 -8.33 -12.33
N ALA A 13 -14.30 -9.16 -13.09
CA ALA A 13 -14.20 -10.61 -12.97
C ALA A 13 -12.89 -11.16 -13.55
N MET A 14 -12.47 -10.68 -14.73
CA MET A 14 -11.26 -11.17 -15.40
C MET A 14 -9.95 -10.62 -14.83
N GLY A 15 -9.97 -9.39 -14.30
CA GLY A 15 -8.76 -8.71 -13.84
C GLY A 15 -9.04 -7.72 -12.71
N GLY A 16 -9.99 -8.05 -11.84
CA GLY A 16 -10.35 -7.25 -10.66
C GLY A 16 -9.15 -6.89 -9.80
N PRO A 17 -8.32 -7.85 -9.35
CA PRO A 17 -7.11 -7.56 -8.57
C PRO A 17 -6.11 -6.66 -9.30
N LEU A 18 -6.07 -6.71 -10.63
CA LEU A 18 -5.23 -5.86 -11.47
C LEU A 18 -5.84 -4.46 -11.73
N GLY A 19 -7.08 -4.21 -11.31
CA GLY A 19 -7.73 -2.90 -11.45
C GLY A 19 -8.15 -2.53 -12.87
N LEU A 20 -8.37 -3.51 -13.76
CA LEU A 20 -8.73 -3.27 -15.16
C LEU A 20 -10.02 -2.44 -15.33
N HIS A 21 -11.02 -2.68 -14.49
CA HIS A 21 -12.27 -1.92 -14.50
C HIS A 21 -12.05 -0.46 -14.10
N HIS A 22 -11.07 -0.14 -13.25
CA HIS A 22 -10.70 1.24 -12.93
C HIS A 22 -10.01 1.95 -14.10
N LEU A 23 -9.18 1.24 -14.87
CA LEU A 23 -8.58 1.78 -16.09
C LEU A 23 -9.66 2.15 -17.11
N TYR A 24 -10.65 1.27 -17.30
CA TYR A 24 -11.80 1.50 -18.18
C TYR A 24 -12.60 2.74 -17.76
N LEU A 25 -12.80 2.92 -16.45
CA LEU A 25 -13.54 4.04 -15.86
C LEU A 25 -12.74 5.35 -15.76
N GLY A 26 -11.46 5.37 -16.17
CA GLY A 26 -10.66 6.60 -16.11
C GLY A 26 -10.05 6.91 -14.75
N ARG A 27 -9.99 5.92 -13.85
CA ARG A 27 -9.55 6.07 -12.44
C ARG A 27 -8.14 5.53 -12.24
N ASP A 28 -7.15 6.15 -12.88
CA ASP A 28 -5.76 5.66 -12.97
C ASP A 28 -5.09 5.42 -11.61
N SER A 29 -5.22 6.34 -10.66
CA SER A 29 -4.67 6.16 -9.31
C SER A 29 -5.31 5.00 -8.56
N HIS A 30 -6.58 4.71 -8.84
CA HIS A 30 -7.31 3.61 -8.23
C HIS A 30 -6.88 2.26 -8.84
N ALA A 31 -6.70 2.23 -10.16
CA ALA A 31 -6.12 1.08 -10.85
C ALA A 31 -4.72 0.76 -10.33
N LEU A 32 -3.84 1.77 -10.26
CA LEU A 32 -2.47 1.60 -9.75
C LEU A 32 -2.49 1.11 -8.29
N LEU A 33 -3.35 1.66 -7.43
CA LEU A 33 -3.51 1.19 -6.07
C LEU A 33 -3.89 -0.31 -6.03
N TRP A 34 -4.81 -0.75 -6.89
CA TRP A 34 -5.21 -2.16 -6.98
C TRP A 34 -4.06 -3.05 -7.44
N MET A 35 -3.34 -2.65 -8.49
CA MET A 35 -2.18 -3.39 -9.00
C MET A 35 -1.10 -3.57 -7.92
N LEU A 36 -0.85 -2.53 -7.13
CA LEU A 36 0.22 -2.54 -6.12
C LEU A 36 -0.18 -3.22 -4.81
N THR A 37 -1.48 -3.33 -4.51
CA THR A 37 -2.00 -3.93 -3.27
C THR A 37 -2.75 -5.24 -3.51
N LEU A 38 -2.69 -5.79 -4.73
CA LEU A 38 -3.41 -7.00 -5.15
C LEU A 38 -4.92 -6.92 -4.84
N GLY A 39 -5.56 -5.86 -5.32
CA GLY A 39 -7.00 -5.66 -5.14
C GLY A 39 -7.41 -5.05 -3.80
N GLY A 40 -6.56 -4.21 -3.21
CA GLY A 40 -6.83 -3.60 -1.91
C GLY A 40 -6.71 -4.61 -0.76
N PHE A 41 -5.61 -5.38 -0.76
CA PHE A 41 -5.34 -6.47 0.18
C PHE A 41 -6.41 -7.57 0.16
N GLY A 42 -6.97 -7.86 -1.03
CA GLY A 42 -8.04 -8.86 -1.24
C GLY A 42 -9.44 -8.42 -0.80
N PHE A 43 -9.58 -7.72 0.33
CA PHE A 43 -10.88 -7.24 0.82
C PHE A 43 -11.48 -6.14 -0.06
N GLY A 44 -10.63 -5.29 -0.64
CA GLY A 44 -11.05 -4.23 -1.55
C GLY A 44 -11.86 -4.77 -2.72
N TRP A 45 -11.39 -5.85 -3.35
CA TRP A 45 -12.02 -6.51 -4.48
C TRP A 45 -13.48 -6.92 -4.22
N ALA A 46 -13.78 -7.52 -3.07
CA ALA A 46 -15.15 -7.92 -2.71
C ALA A 46 -16.08 -6.72 -2.52
N ARG A 47 -15.60 -5.67 -1.83
CA ARG A 47 -16.37 -4.44 -1.61
C ARG A 47 -16.72 -3.72 -2.91
N GLU A 48 -15.89 -3.85 -3.93
CA GLU A 48 -16.07 -3.16 -5.20
C GLU A 48 -17.28 -3.64 -5.99
N PHE A 49 -17.70 -4.89 -5.81
CA PHE A 49 -18.90 -5.42 -6.46
C PHE A 49 -20.10 -4.50 -6.27
N ILE A 50 -20.29 -3.98 -5.04
CA ILE A 50 -21.40 -3.07 -4.70
C ILE A 50 -21.18 -1.66 -5.27
N ARG A 51 -19.93 -1.24 -5.50
CA ARG A 51 -19.58 0.15 -5.87
C ARG A 51 -19.45 0.39 -7.38
N ILE A 52 -19.30 -0.65 -8.19
CA ILE A 52 -19.16 -0.54 -9.65
C ILE A 52 -20.26 0.33 -10.30
N PRO A 53 -21.57 0.18 -9.97
CA PRO A 53 -22.62 1.01 -10.56
C PRO A 53 -22.43 2.50 -10.28
N ALA A 54 -22.03 2.84 -9.05
CA ALA A 54 -21.74 4.23 -8.67
C ALA A 54 -20.54 4.79 -9.44
N TYR A 55 -19.49 3.98 -9.67
CA TYR A 55 -18.32 4.40 -10.43
C TYR A 55 -18.62 4.63 -11.91
N VAL A 56 -19.50 3.82 -12.50
CA VAL A 56 -19.93 4.00 -13.90
C VAL A 56 -20.77 5.27 -14.03
N SER A 57 -21.70 5.50 -13.10
CA SER A 57 -22.49 6.73 -13.05
C SER A 57 -21.60 7.96 -12.92
N GLU A 58 -20.57 7.90 -12.06
CA GLU A 58 -19.59 8.97 -11.89
C GLU A 58 -18.77 9.23 -13.16
N ALA A 59 -18.28 8.18 -13.83
CA ALA A 59 -17.51 8.30 -15.07
C ALA A 59 -18.33 8.88 -16.24
N ASN A 60 -19.64 8.55 -16.29
CA ASN A 60 -20.56 9.10 -17.29
C ASN A 60 -20.86 10.57 -17.00
N ARG A 61 -21.12 10.92 -15.73
CA ARG A 61 -21.30 12.32 -15.30
C ARG A 61 -20.08 13.18 -15.60
N ASP A 62 -18.86 12.65 -15.42
CA ASP A 62 -17.64 13.38 -15.76
C ASP A 62 -17.48 13.63 -17.28
N THR A 63 -18.08 12.79 -18.11
CA THR A 63 -18.15 13.00 -19.56
C THR A 63 -19.18 14.08 -19.91
N GLU A 64 -20.25 14.20 -19.12
CA GLU A 64 -21.32 15.19 -19.27
C GLU A 64 -21.03 16.53 -18.56
N LYS A 65 -20.01 16.57 -17.68
CA LYS A 65 -19.62 17.70 -16.82
C LYS A 65 -19.10 18.94 -17.55
N GLU A 66 -19.19 19.02 -18.87
CA GLU A 66 -19.13 20.32 -19.56
C GLU A 66 -20.22 21.30 -19.09
N ARG A 67 -21.22 20.84 -18.30
CA ARG A 67 -22.39 21.65 -17.86
C ARG A 67 -22.48 22.06 -16.39
N TRP A 68 -21.64 21.59 -15.45
CA TRP A 68 -21.83 21.87 -14.01
C TRP A 68 -20.66 22.64 -13.38
N PRO A 69 -20.91 23.63 -12.49
CA PRO A 69 -19.85 24.34 -11.78
C PRO A 69 -18.95 23.39 -10.96
N PRO A 70 -17.68 23.76 -10.76
CA PRO A 70 -16.76 23.03 -9.88
C PRO A 70 -17.38 22.84 -8.50
N LYS A 71 -17.15 21.67 -7.87
CA LYS A 71 -17.49 21.48 -6.47
C LYS A 71 -16.55 22.34 -5.62
N GLU A 72 -17.05 23.46 -5.12
CA GLU A 72 -16.34 24.33 -4.20
C GLU A 72 -16.44 23.80 -2.76
N GLY A 73 -15.36 23.95 -1.99
CA GLY A 73 -15.30 23.57 -0.57
C GLY A 73 -14.47 22.33 -0.24
N LEU A 74 -14.42 22.01 1.06
CA LEU A 74 -13.62 20.90 1.60
C LEU A 74 -14.36 19.57 1.37
N PRO A 75 -13.73 18.55 0.76
CA PRO A 75 -14.36 17.24 0.62
C PRO A 75 -14.70 16.62 1.98
N PRO A 76 -15.71 15.74 2.06
CA PRO A 76 -16.08 15.09 3.31
C PRO A 76 -14.94 14.21 3.83
N ALA A 77 -14.72 14.26 5.15
CA ALA A 77 -13.79 13.33 5.80
C ALA A 77 -14.32 11.90 5.67
N SER A 78 -13.43 10.96 5.35
CA SER A 78 -13.77 9.55 5.26
C SER A 78 -12.82 8.74 6.14
N PRO A 79 -13.30 8.18 7.26
CA PRO A 79 -12.48 7.33 8.12
C PRO A 79 -11.86 6.17 7.34
N VAL A 80 -12.59 5.62 6.36
CA VAL A 80 -12.11 4.53 5.51
C VAL A 80 -10.95 4.98 4.61
N ARG A 81 -10.98 6.22 4.11
CA ARG A 81 -9.88 6.78 3.33
C ARG A 81 -8.66 7.03 4.21
N PHE A 82 -8.87 7.57 5.40
CA PHE A 82 -7.81 7.78 6.38
C PHE A 82 -7.13 6.46 6.77
N ALA A 83 -7.92 5.44 7.14
CA ALA A 83 -7.40 4.10 7.42
C ALA A 83 -6.63 3.54 6.20
N GLY A 84 -7.18 3.68 5.00
CA GLY A 84 -6.49 3.28 3.77
C GLY A 84 -5.16 4.01 3.56
N GLN A 85 -5.09 5.33 3.82
CA GLN A 85 -3.86 6.11 3.73
C GLN A 85 -2.80 5.58 4.68
N VAL A 86 -3.17 5.33 5.95
CA VAL A 86 -2.26 4.79 6.96
C VAL A 86 -1.78 3.39 6.56
N CYS A 87 -2.68 2.48 6.19
CA CYS A 87 -2.30 1.11 5.83
C CYS A 87 -1.41 1.06 4.58
N VAL A 88 -1.74 1.82 3.54
CA VAL A 88 -0.97 1.81 2.29
C VAL A 88 0.36 2.55 2.44
N GLY A 89 0.41 3.61 3.24
CA GLY A 89 1.68 4.29 3.56
C GLY A 89 2.64 3.37 4.32
N ILE A 90 2.15 2.66 5.35
CA ILE A 90 2.93 1.62 6.03
C ILE A 90 3.40 0.57 5.03
N TYR A 91 2.50 0.01 4.22
CA TYR A 91 2.83 -0.99 3.21
C TYR A 91 3.95 -0.54 2.25
N PHE A 92 3.88 0.69 1.74
CA PHE A 92 4.93 1.24 0.86
C PHE A 92 6.25 1.42 1.61
N GLY A 93 6.22 1.84 2.88
CA GLY A 93 7.41 1.94 3.71
C GLY A 93 8.06 0.58 3.99
N MET A 94 7.27 -0.46 4.26
CA MET A 94 7.77 -1.83 4.43
C MET A 94 8.40 -2.37 3.16
N VAL A 95 7.76 -2.15 2.01
CA VAL A 95 8.32 -2.52 0.71
C VAL A 95 9.64 -1.81 0.45
N ALA A 96 9.76 -0.53 0.81
CA ALA A 96 11.00 0.21 0.71
C ALA A 96 12.08 -0.33 1.66
N LEU A 97 11.73 -0.72 2.89
CA LEU A 97 12.68 -1.35 3.83
C LEU A 97 13.23 -2.67 3.26
N ILE A 98 12.38 -3.48 2.65
CA ILE A 98 12.79 -4.75 2.04
C ILE A 98 13.62 -4.52 0.77
N GLY A 99 13.20 -3.59 -0.08
CA GLY A 99 13.72 -3.44 -1.43
C GLY A 99 14.86 -2.43 -1.59
N LEU A 100 14.94 -1.44 -0.71
CA LEU A 100 15.71 -0.20 -0.94
C LEU A 100 16.57 0.23 0.26
N ASN A 101 16.58 -0.50 1.37
CA ASN A 101 17.33 -0.14 2.59
C ASN A 101 18.85 -0.04 2.38
N SER A 102 19.39 -0.63 1.30
CA SER A 102 20.81 -0.50 0.95
C SER A 102 21.19 0.87 0.38
N LEU A 103 20.23 1.74 0.08
CA LEU A 103 20.49 3.07 -0.48
C LEU A 103 20.99 4.04 0.60
N SER A 104 21.91 4.92 0.22
CA SER A 104 22.38 6.01 1.08
C SER A 104 21.20 6.92 1.47
N PHE A 105 21.22 7.41 2.72
CA PHE A 105 20.17 8.28 3.27
C PHE A 105 18.76 7.66 3.22
N PHE A 106 18.65 6.33 3.21
CA PHE A 106 17.38 5.62 3.09
C PHE A 106 16.33 6.12 4.09
N TYR A 107 16.65 6.12 5.38
CA TYR A 107 15.74 6.55 6.45
C TYR A 107 15.43 8.05 6.44
N LEU A 108 16.21 8.89 5.74
CA LEU A 108 15.99 10.33 5.70
C LEU A 108 15.24 10.78 4.45
N ILE A 109 15.39 10.05 3.33
CA ILE A 109 14.86 10.46 2.02
C ILE A 109 14.00 9.35 1.42
N VAL A 110 14.58 8.18 1.15
CA VAL A 110 13.91 7.13 0.37
C VAL A 110 12.67 6.60 1.07
N LEU A 111 12.78 6.28 2.36
CA LEU A 111 11.69 5.80 3.17
C LEU A 111 10.51 6.79 3.26
N PRO A 112 10.70 8.05 3.70
CA PRO A 112 9.59 9.00 3.82
C PRO A 112 8.97 9.34 2.46
N LEU A 113 9.75 9.36 1.36
CA LEU A 113 9.19 9.51 0.02
C LEU A 113 8.32 8.31 -0.38
N SER A 114 8.75 7.08 -0.04
CA SER A 114 7.99 5.86 -0.33
C SER A 114 6.67 5.82 0.45
N VAL A 115 6.72 6.09 1.75
CA VAL A 115 5.53 6.19 2.61
C VAL A 115 4.58 7.28 2.09
N GLY A 116 5.12 8.47 1.80
CA GLY A 116 4.36 9.60 1.28
C GLY A 116 3.72 9.30 -0.07
N ALA A 117 4.39 8.57 -0.96
CA ALA A 117 3.82 8.10 -2.23
C ALA A 117 2.61 7.18 -2.01
N GLY A 118 2.68 6.25 -1.06
CA GLY A 118 1.57 5.37 -0.69
C GLY A 118 0.37 6.15 -0.14
N VAL A 119 0.61 7.05 0.81
CA VAL A 119 -0.43 7.94 1.37
C VAL A 119 -1.05 8.80 0.28
N HIS A 120 -0.24 9.38 -0.60
CA HIS A 120 -0.72 10.25 -1.66
C HIS A 120 -1.47 9.48 -2.76
N LEU A 121 -1.10 8.23 -3.04
CA LEU A 121 -1.81 7.35 -3.97
C LEU A 121 -3.26 7.13 -3.51
N VAL A 122 -3.47 6.78 -2.24
CA VAL A 122 -4.81 6.68 -1.64
C VAL A 122 -5.51 8.05 -1.62
N SER A 123 -4.76 9.10 -1.33
CA SER A 123 -5.24 10.47 -1.39
C SER A 123 -5.72 10.87 -2.78
N ASN A 124 -5.33 10.19 -3.86
CA ASN A 124 -5.78 10.45 -5.22
C ASN A 124 -6.91 9.53 -5.70
N VAL A 125 -7.50 8.71 -4.83
CA VAL A 125 -8.62 7.84 -5.22
C VAL A 125 -9.91 8.65 -5.42
N GLY A 126 -10.54 8.47 -6.59
CA GLY A 126 -11.77 9.18 -6.96
C GLY A 126 -11.54 10.65 -7.32
N GLN A 127 -12.48 11.52 -6.92
CA GLN A 127 -12.49 12.96 -7.23
C GLN A 127 -11.75 13.83 -6.22
N GLN A 128 -11.17 13.22 -5.19
CA GLN A 128 -10.45 13.93 -4.14
C GLN A 128 -8.93 13.74 -4.32
N THR A 129 -8.17 14.73 -3.88
CA THR A 129 -6.71 14.74 -3.75
C THR A 129 -6.32 15.41 -2.43
N ALA A 130 -5.05 15.35 -2.07
CA ALA A 130 -4.48 16.10 -0.95
C ALA A 130 -3.31 16.95 -1.45
N ASP A 131 -2.85 17.90 -0.65
CA ASP A 131 -1.63 18.63 -0.96
C ASP A 131 -0.40 17.71 -0.85
N LEU A 132 0.23 17.41 -1.99
CA LEU A 132 1.39 16.51 -2.05
C LEU A 132 2.58 17.09 -1.30
N GLN A 133 2.86 18.37 -1.47
CA GLN A 133 4.04 19.01 -0.90
C GLN A 133 3.98 18.96 0.63
N LYS A 134 2.84 19.36 1.21
CA LYS A 134 2.64 19.29 2.66
C LYS A 134 2.71 17.87 3.20
N THR A 135 2.13 16.91 2.47
CA THR A 135 2.18 15.49 2.86
C THR A 135 3.62 14.96 2.87
N LEU A 136 4.43 15.29 1.86
CA LEU A 136 5.84 14.88 1.79
C LEU A 136 6.69 15.60 2.84
N THR A 137 6.45 16.89 3.09
CA THR A 137 7.12 17.62 4.17
C THR A 137 6.87 16.96 5.52
N ALA A 138 5.63 16.56 5.82
CA ALA A 138 5.31 15.84 7.05
C ALA A 138 6.08 14.51 7.16
N CYS A 139 6.21 13.77 6.05
CA CYS A 139 7.00 12.54 6.02
C CYS A 139 8.48 12.82 6.33
N LEU A 140 9.08 13.79 5.64
CA LEU A 140 10.50 14.15 5.79
C LEU A 140 10.82 14.71 7.17
N VAL A 141 9.91 15.44 7.80
CA VAL A 141 10.09 15.96 9.17
C VAL A 141 9.97 14.86 10.22
N THR A 142 9.09 13.89 9.99
CA THR A 142 8.86 12.80 10.97
C THR A 142 9.94 11.72 10.88
N SER A 143 10.51 11.49 9.70
CA SER A 143 11.47 10.41 9.45
C SER A 143 12.72 10.42 10.37
N PRO A 144 13.40 11.56 10.59
CA PRO A 144 14.60 11.61 11.42
C PRO A 144 14.36 11.22 12.89
N ILE A 145 13.14 11.44 13.39
CA ILE A 145 12.76 11.12 14.78
C ILE A 145 12.83 9.61 15.03
N PHE A 146 12.55 8.80 14.01
CA PHE A 146 12.51 7.34 14.09
C PHE A 146 13.61 6.69 13.24
N TYR A 147 14.74 7.39 13.07
CA TYR A 147 15.85 6.93 12.23
C TYR A 147 16.34 5.54 12.65
N GLY A 148 16.53 4.64 11.68
CA GLY A 148 17.09 3.31 11.91
C GLY A 148 16.11 2.27 12.50
N SER A 149 14.88 2.65 12.83
CA SER A 149 13.88 1.71 13.36
C SER A 149 13.07 1.04 12.24
N SER A 150 12.89 -0.28 12.30
CA SER A 150 11.97 -1.03 11.42
C SER A 150 10.50 -0.55 11.57
N LEU A 151 10.16 0.10 12.70
CA LEU A 151 8.83 0.66 12.95
C LEU A 151 8.62 2.07 12.38
N SER A 152 9.66 2.68 11.81
CA SER A 152 9.60 4.03 11.23
C SER A 152 8.48 4.28 10.22
N PRO A 153 8.00 3.32 9.38
CA PRO A 153 6.90 3.57 8.46
C PRO A 153 5.59 3.99 9.15
N LEU A 154 5.32 3.48 10.35
CA LEU A 154 4.06 3.73 11.06
C LEU A 154 3.87 5.20 11.48
N PRO A 155 4.77 5.83 12.26
CA PRO A 155 4.62 7.24 12.64
C PRO A 155 4.69 8.16 11.42
N ILE A 156 5.55 7.88 10.43
CA ILE A 156 5.64 8.65 9.19
C ILE A 156 4.30 8.61 8.44
N SER A 157 3.72 7.41 8.29
CA SER A 157 2.45 7.23 7.59
C SER A 157 1.29 7.88 8.33
N LEU A 158 1.28 7.85 9.66
CA LEU A 158 0.26 8.51 10.48
C LEU A 158 0.33 10.03 10.33
N ALA A 159 1.51 10.62 10.48
CA ALA A 159 1.73 12.05 10.31
C ALA A 159 1.30 12.51 8.91
N ALA A 160 1.73 11.79 7.88
CA ALA A 160 1.36 12.06 6.49
C ALA A 160 -0.15 11.96 6.25
N SER A 161 -0.81 10.95 6.83
CA SER A 161 -2.26 10.76 6.68
C SER A 161 -3.06 11.86 7.38
N ILE A 162 -2.60 12.32 8.55
CA ILE A 162 -3.20 13.47 9.26
C ILE A 162 -3.05 14.74 8.40
N THR A 163 -1.84 15.01 7.91
CA THR A 163 -1.60 16.18 7.05
C THR A 163 -2.41 16.12 5.76
N ALA A 164 -2.51 14.95 5.13
CA ALA A 164 -3.33 14.74 3.94
C ALA A 164 -4.83 14.93 4.21
N ALA A 165 -5.32 14.50 5.39
CA ALA A 165 -6.70 14.69 5.80
C ALA A 165 -7.03 16.16 6.10
N GLN A 166 -6.08 16.92 6.65
CA GLN A 166 -6.20 18.37 6.89
C GLN A 166 -6.18 19.17 5.58
N HIS A 167 -5.37 18.75 4.61
CA HIS A 167 -5.16 19.44 3.34
C HIS A 167 -5.82 18.76 2.15
N ARG A 168 -7.01 18.18 2.37
CA ARG A 168 -7.81 17.53 1.34
C ARG A 168 -8.49 18.55 0.43
N ARG A 169 -8.57 18.25 -0.87
CA ARG A 169 -9.20 19.12 -1.88
C ARG A 169 -9.83 18.29 -3.00
N PHE A 170 -10.78 18.86 -3.73
CA PHE A 170 -11.26 18.24 -4.96
C PHE A 170 -10.20 18.34 -6.05
N LYS A 171 -10.16 17.35 -6.95
CA LYS A 171 -9.31 17.42 -8.14
C LYS A 171 -9.80 18.53 -9.07
N PRO A 172 -8.90 19.25 -9.76
CA PRO A 172 -9.31 20.23 -10.74
C PRO A 172 -10.13 19.57 -11.85
N PRO A 173 -11.13 20.27 -12.42
CA PRO A 173 -11.87 19.76 -13.57
C PRO A 173 -10.92 19.45 -14.72
N LYS A 174 -11.20 18.38 -15.47
CA LYS A 174 -10.47 18.13 -16.72
C LYS A 174 -10.86 19.19 -17.73
N ALA A 175 -9.88 19.75 -18.44
CA ALA A 175 -10.15 20.71 -19.50
C ALA A 175 -11.06 20.08 -20.58
N PRO A 176 -12.04 20.84 -21.13
CA PRO A 176 -12.92 20.34 -22.19
C PRO A 176 -12.09 19.90 -23.40
N GLY A 177 -12.41 18.74 -23.98
CA GLY A 177 -11.66 18.13 -25.08
C GLY A 177 -10.37 17.38 -24.68
N SER A 178 -9.93 17.42 -23.42
CA SER A 178 -8.77 16.67 -22.93
C SER A 178 -9.09 15.20 -22.64
N GLN A 179 -9.54 14.45 -23.66
CA GLN A 179 -9.48 12.99 -23.57
C GLN A 179 -8.02 12.57 -23.75
N GLN A 180 -7.31 12.42 -22.63
CA GLN A 180 -5.99 11.80 -22.65
C GLN A 180 -6.08 10.44 -23.33
N LYS A 181 -5.29 10.29 -24.40
CA LYS A 181 -5.15 9.03 -25.13
C LYS A 181 -4.78 7.91 -24.13
N LEU A 182 -5.25 6.70 -24.41
CA LEU A 182 -5.02 5.54 -23.54
C LEU A 182 -3.53 5.25 -23.36
N GLY A 183 -2.72 5.39 -24.42
CA GLY A 183 -1.28 5.11 -24.40
C GLY A 183 -0.51 5.84 -23.31
N PRO A 184 -0.51 7.19 -23.27
CA PRO A 184 0.17 7.96 -22.21
C PRO A 184 -0.28 7.60 -20.78
N ARG A 185 -1.55 7.27 -20.58
CA ARG A 185 -2.07 6.83 -19.28
C ARG A 185 -1.45 5.49 -18.87
N LEU A 186 -1.48 4.51 -19.78
CA LEU A 186 -0.89 3.19 -19.56
C LEU A 186 0.63 3.28 -19.34
N TYR A 187 1.32 4.15 -20.09
CA TYR A 187 2.76 4.38 -19.92
C TYR A 187 3.10 4.88 -18.51
N ARG A 188 2.37 5.88 -18.00
CA ARG A 188 2.59 6.41 -16.64
C ARG A 188 2.31 5.37 -15.57
N ILE A 189 1.23 4.60 -15.72
CA ILE A 189 0.87 3.53 -14.78
C ILE A 189 1.92 2.42 -14.83
N GLY A 190 2.37 2.03 -16.02
CA GLY A 190 3.41 1.03 -16.22
C GLY A 190 4.73 1.46 -15.58
N LEU A 191 5.13 2.72 -15.76
CA LEU A 191 6.34 3.26 -15.13
C LEU A 191 6.22 3.25 -13.60
N ALA A 192 5.08 3.67 -13.04
CA ALA A 192 4.85 3.65 -11.61
C ALA A 192 4.81 2.22 -11.04
N TRP A 193 4.19 1.30 -11.76
CA TRP A 193 4.15 -0.11 -11.39
C TRP A 193 5.56 -0.72 -11.38
N LEU A 194 6.34 -0.47 -12.43
CA LEU A 194 7.72 -0.95 -12.55
C LEU A 194 8.62 -0.35 -11.46
N ALA A 195 8.50 0.95 -11.18
CA ALA A 195 9.26 1.61 -10.13
C ALA A 195 9.00 1.01 -8.74
N PHE A 196 7.77 0.53 -8.49
CA PHE A 196 7.42 -0.14 -7.24
C PHE A 196 7.86 -1.60 -7.21
N SER A 197 7.64 -2.35 -8.29
CA SER A 197 7.83 -3.81 -8.32
C SER A 197 9.26 -4.25 -8.62
N ALA A 198 10.06 -3.45 -9.33
CA ALA A 198 11.43 -3.82 -9.70
C ALA A 198 12.36 -4.03 -8.49
N PRO A 199 12.36 -3.16 -7.44
CA PRO A 199 13.18 -3.41 -6.25
C PRO A 199 12.79 -4.71 -5.54
N LEU A 200 11.49 -5.00 -5.44
CA LEU A 200 11.00 -6.24 -4.86
C LEU A 200 11.39 -7.47 -5.68
N GLY A 201 11.26 -7.38 -7.01
CA GLY A 201 11.69 -8.45 -7.91
C GLY A 201 13.18 -8.74 -7.78
N TYR A 202 14.01 -7.71 -7.75
CA TYR A 202 15.45 -7.86 -7.53
C TYR A 202 15.75 -8.56 -6.19
N CYS A 203 15.14 -8.12 -5.09
CA CYS A 203 15.32 -8.73 -3.78
C CYS A 203 14.86 -10.19 -3.75
N PHE A 204 13.72 -10.51 -4.36
CA PHE A 204 13.19 -11.87 -4.39
C PHE A 204 14.12 -12.85 -5.13
N PHE A 205 14.64 -12.45 -6.30
CA PHE A 205 15.44 -13.34 -7.14
C PHE A 205 16.93 -13.39 -6.78
N TYR A 206 17.50 -12.29 -6.26
CA TYR A 206 18.95 -12.18 -6.04
C TYR A 206 19.36 -12.07 -4.57
N ASN A 207 18.45 -11.74 -3.66
CA ASN A 207 18.75 -11.57 -2.23
C ASN A 207 17.67 -12.20 -1.34
N THR A 208 17.29 -13.43 -1.68
CA THR A 208 16.15 -14.14 -1.07
C THR A 208 16.31 -14.28 0.45
N THR A 209 17.53 -14.51 0.93
CA THR A 209 17.82 -14.65 2.37
C THR A 209 17.63 -13.34 3.14
N ALA A 210 18.18 -12.22 2.63
CA ALA A 210 17.96 -10.91 3.26
C ALA A 210 16.49 -10.48 3.22
N THR A 211 15.80 -10.78 2.12
CA THR A 211 14.36 -10.55 1.97
C THR A 211 13.56 -11.31 3.03
N LEU A 212 13.92 -12.59 3.27
CA LEU A 212 13.29 -13.40 4.31
C LEU A 212 13.52 -12.81 5.71
N TYR A 213 14.74 -12.33 6.00
CA TYR A 213 15.07 -11.72 7.28
C TYR A 213 14.30 -10.41 7.51
N TYR A 214 14.26 -9.50 6.54
CA TYR A 214 13.48 -8.26 6.67
C TYR A 214 11.99 -8.53 6.80
N LEU A 215 11.46 -9.48 6.03
CA LEU A 215 10.07 -9.89 6.14
C LEU A 215 9.76 -10.48 7.53
N SER A 216 10.66 -11.32 8.05
CA SER A 216 10.54 -11.88 9.40
C SER A 216 10.62 -10.81 10.48
N ASP A 217 11.59 -9.89 10.40
CA ASP A 217 11.77 -8.79 11.36
C ASP A 217 10.55 -7.87 11.38
N SER A 218 10.01 -7.58 10.20
CA SER A 218 8.78 -6.82 10.01
C SER A 218 7.56 -7.48 10.62
N ILE A 219 7.40 -8.79 10.39
CA ILE A 219 6.30 -9.57 10.95
C ILE A 219 6.43 -9.67 12.47
N ALA A 220 7.64 -9.93 12.99
CA ALA A 220 7.91 -10.00 14.42
C ALA A 220 7.60 -8.66 15.10
N ALA A 221 8.12 -7.55 14.58
CA ALA A 221 7.83 -6.23 15.10
C ALA A 221 6.33 -5.89 15.06
N LEU A 222 5.61 -6.29 14.01
CA LEU A 222 4.18 -6.08 13.90
C LEU A 222 3.39 -6.95 14.90
N LEU A 223 3.79 -8.19 15.14
CA LEU A 223 3.18 -9.07 16.14
C LEU A 223 3.48 -8.58 17.56
N ASP A 224 4.67 -8.05 17.80
CA ASP A 224 5.08 -7.49 19.09
C ASP A 224 4.35 -6.20 19.41
N ILE A 225 3.90 -5.40 18.42
CA ILE A 225 2.96 -4.29 18.68
C ILE A 225 1.70 -4.79 19.41
N PHE A 226 1.27 -6.03 19.15
CA PHE A 226 0.10 -6.63 19.78
C PHE A 226 0.44 -7.47 21.02
N TRP A 227 1.61 -7.26 21.65
CA TRP A 227 2.00 -8.00 22.85
C TRP A 227 0.96 -7.91 23.99
N PHE A 228 0.25 -6.78 24.07
CA PHE A 228 -0.79 -6.52 25.08
C PHE A 228 -2.19 -7.02 24.68
N LEU A 229 -2.38 -7.51 23.44
CA LEU A 229 -3.64 -8.06 22.92
C LEU A 229 -3.41 -9.48 22.34
N PRO A 230 -3.31 -10.50 23.20
CA PRO A 230 -2.90 -11.85 22.78
C PRO A 230 -3.82 -12.48 21.73
N TRP A 231 -5.14 -12.25 21.84
CA TRP A 231 -6.11 -12.80 20.89
C TRP A 231 -5.95 -12.21 19.48
N LEU A 232 -5.62 -10.91 19.38
CA LEU A 232 -5.44 -10.24 18.10
C LEU A 232 -4.14 -10.69 17.43
N ARG A 233 -3.07 -10.88 18.23
CA ARG A 233 -1.83 -11.50 17.79
C ARG A 233 -2.07 -12.89 17.17
N SER A 234 -2.80 -13.76 17.86
CA SER A 234 -3.11 -15.11 17.37
C SER A 234 -3.95 -15.11 16.08
N VAL A 235 -4.93 -14.20 15.97
CA VAL A 235 -5.71 -14.03 14.74
C VAL A 235 -4.80 -13.59 13.58
N LEU A 236 -3.89 -12.67 13.83
CA LEU A 236 -2.99 -12.15 12.81
C LEU A 236 -1.95 -13.19 12.37
N GLU A 237 -1.38 -13.96 13.32
CA GLU A 237 -0.53 -15.12 13.04
C GLU A 237 -1.28 -16.16 12.17
N TYR A 238 -2.54 -16.45 12.49
CA TYR A 238 -3.37 -17.36 11.70
C TYR A 238 -3.52 -16.90 10.24
N PHE A 239 -3.82 -15.62 10.01
CA PHE A 239 -3.96 -15.08 8.66
C PHE A 239 -2.64 -15.04 7.89
N LEU A 240 -1.52 -14.71 8.56
CA LEU A 240 -0.18 -14.75 7.97
C LEU A 240 0.22 -16.17 7.54
N LEU A 241 -0.20 -17.20 8.30
CA LEU A 241 0.08 -18.60 8.00
C LEU A 241 -0.88 -19.21 6.98
N MET A 242 -2.01 -18.56 6.68
CA MET A 242 -3.05 -19.07 5.77
C MET A 242 -2.51 -19.39 4.36
N PRO A 243 -1.68 -18.57 3.69
CA PRO A 243 -1.16 -18.89 2.36
C PRO A 243 -0.29 -20.15 2.36
N TYR A 244 0.53 -20.35 3.40
CA TYR A 244 1.34 -21.56 3.57
C TYR A 244 0.46 -22.78 3.79
N ARG A 245 -0.59 -22.66 4.61
CA ARG A 245 -1.57 -23.74 4.84
C ARG A 245 -2.28 -24.16 3.57
N ILE A 246 -2.70 -23.19 2.76
CA ILE A 246 -3.31 -23.43 1.45
C ILE A 246 -2.30 -24.12 0.52
N LEU A 247 -1.04 -23.66 0.49
CA LEU A 247 0.01 -24.27 -0.32
C LEU A 247 0.27 -25.74 0.10
N CYS A 248 0.41 -26.03 1.38
CA CYS A 248 0.59 -27.40 1.90
C CYS A 248 -0.63 -28.28 1.58
N ALA A 249 -1.84 -27.75 1.71
CA ALA A 249 -3.07 -28.45 1.35
C ALA A 249 -3.14 -28.78 -0.16
N LEU A 250 -2.63 -27.89 -1.02
CA LEU A 250 -2.59 -28.08 -2.46
C LEU A 250 -1.46 -29.00 -2.93
N THR A 251 -0.31 -29.00 -2.27
CA THR A 251 0.86 -29.81 -2.66
C THR A 251 0.92 -31.18 -1.98
N GLY A 252 -0.05 -31.50 -1.10
CA GLY A 252 -0.06 -32.75 -0.33
C GLY A 252 1.07 -32.84 0.71
N GLY A 253 1.76 -31.73 0.97
CA GLY A 253 2.82 -31.66 1.97
C GLY A 253 2.23 -31.75 3.38
N GLY A 254 2.69 -32.73 4.15
CA GLY A 254 2.32 -32.89 5.54
C GLY A 254 2.57 -31.61 6.33
N TYR A 255 1.56 -31.19 7.10
CA TYR A 255 1.64 -30.05 7.99
C TYR A 255 2.74 -30.27 9.04
N HIS A 256 3.92 -29.68 8.84
CA HIS A 256 4.96 -29.63 9.86
C HIS A 256 4.89 -28.31 10.62
N GLU A 257 3.87 -28.18 11.48
CA GLU A 257 3.77 -27.04 12.41
C GLU A 257 5.09 -26.83 13.17
N GLU A 258 5.77 -27.93 13.50
CA GLU A 258 7.06 -27.93 14.17
C GLU A 258 8.21 -27.42 13.31
N ALA A 259 8.21 -27.66 11.99
CA ALA A 259 9.29 -27.18 11.12
C ALA A 259 9.22 -25.66 10.96
N TRP A 260 8.01 -25.12 10.75
CA TRP A 260 7.83 -23.68 10.61
C TRP A 260 7.81 -22.95 11.96
N ARG A 261 7.31 -23.57 13.05
CA ARG A 261 7.53 -23.06 14.41
C ARG A 261 9.01 -23.04 14.75
N LYS A 262 9.79 -24.08 14.41
CA LYS A 262 11.26 -24.06 14.57
C LYS A 262 11.90 -22.97 13.73
N VAL A 263 11.47 -22.75 12.49
CA VAL A 263 11.96 -21.63 11.68
C VAL A 263 11.60 -20.30 12.33
N LEU A 264 10.36 -20.11 12.79
CA LEU A 264 9.94 -18.91 13.51
C LEU A 264 10.73 -18.74 14.83
N GLU A 265 10.98 -19.81 15.57
CA GLU A 265 11.76 -19.83 16.81
C GLU A 265 13.23 -19.49 16.56
N ILE A 266 13.83 -20.06 15.52
CA ILE A 266 15.19 -19.76 15.09
C ILE A 266 15.27 -18.28 14.70
N LEU A 267 14.31 -17.79 13.90
CA LEU A 267 14.23 -16.39 13.48
C LEU A 267 14.08 -15.44 14.69
N LEU A 268 13.22 -15.76 15.66
CA LEU A 268 13.00 -14.97 16.87
C LEU A 268 14.20 -15.01 17.83
N LYS A 269 14.90 -16.16 17.92
CA LYS A 269 16.06 -16.37 18.81
C LYS A 269 17.32 -15.68 18.28
N GLU A 270 17.51 -15.66 16.96
CA GLU A 270 18.58 -14.93 16.29
C GLU A 270 18.42 -13.41 16.49
N TYR A 271 17.19 -12.91 16.42
CA TYR A 271 16.85 -11.51 16.69
C TYR A 271 17.23 -11.09 18.12
N THR A 272 16.80 -11.87 19.12
CA THR A 272 17.14 -11.60 20.53
C THR A 272 18.63 -11.69 20.82
N HIS A 273 19.37 -12.54 20.08
CA HIS A 273 20.83 -12.60 20.20
C HIS A 273 21.50 -11.34 19.69
N ARG A 274 21.07 -10.82 18.52
CA ARG A 274 21.61 -9.57 17.98
C ARG A 274 21.23 -8.34 18.80
N GLU A 275 20.03 -8.30 19.37
CA GLU A 275 19.63 -7.25 20.31
C GLU A 275 20.56 -7.23 21.54
N LYS A 276 20.88 -8.42 22.09
CA LYS A 276 21.86 -8.56 23.18
C LYS A 276 23.28 -8.15 22.78
N GLU A 277 23.70 -8.41 21.56
CA GLU A 277 25.03 -7.99 21.07
C GLU A 277 25.10 -6.48 20.84
N ALA A 278 24.06 -5.88 20.23
CA ALA A 278 23.96 -4.44 20.05
C ALA A 278 23.94 -3.68 21.39
N LEU A 279 23.24 -4.22 22.40
CA LEU A 279 23.21 -3.69 23.77
C LEU A 279 24.55 -3.85 24.53
N LYS A 280 25.40 -4.82 24.14
CA LYS A 280 26.76 -4.95 24.70
C LYS A 280 27.72 -3.94 24.09
N VAL A 281 27.60 -3.66 22.78
CA VAL A 281 28.42 -2.67 22.09
C VAL A 281 28.08 -1.24 22.53
N SER A 282 26.83 -0.96 22.93
CA SER A 282 26.44 0.36 23.45
C SER A 282 26.79 0.63 24.93
N ARG A 283 27.43 -0.33 25.62
CA ARG A 283 27.90 -0.20 27.02
C ARG A 283 29.42 -0.10 27.15
N LEU A 284 30.13 -0.01 26.03
CA LEU A 284 31.56 0.34 25.92
C LEU A 284 31.67 1.77 25.39
#